data_AF-A0ABD5ESD7-F1
#
_entry.id   AF-A0ABD5ESD7-F1
#
_cell.length_a   1.000
_cell.length_b   1.000
_cell.length_c   1.000
_cell.angle_alpha   90.00
_cell.angle_beta   90.00
_cell.angle_gamma   90.00
#
_symmetry.space_group_name_H-M   'P 1'
#
loop_
_entity.id
_entity.type
_entity.pdbx_description
1 polymer ?
#
loop_
_entity_poly.entity_id
_entity_poly.type
_entity_poly.pdbx_seq_one_letter_code
_entity_poly.pdbx_strand_id
1 'polypeptide(L)'
;MSETVPQAGPPQGPAPGPDADPSAPAPLEVGRVPTGDAGVDAGLERLADADHLATDGHVEVYEDVHRGLREALTALDARPGPPAPPSPSHSRS
;
A
#
# COMPACT_ATOMS: atom_id res chain seq x y z
N MET A 1 15.15 -49.55 -4.78
CA MET A 1 16.12 -48.57 -5.30
C MET A 1 15.34 -47.30 -5.59
N SER A 2 15.79 -46.18 -5.06
CA SER A 2 15.02 -44.98 -4.71
C SER A 2 14.31 -44.28 -5.86
N GLU A 3 13.05 -43.90 -5.62
CA GLU A 3 12.30 -42.94 -6.42
C GLU A 3 12.94 -41.54 -6.29
N THR A 4 13.35 -40.96 -7.41
CA THR A 4 13.78 -39.55 -7.46
C THR A 4 12.62 -38.72 -7.98
N VAL A 5 11.86 -38.11 -7.07
CA VAL A 5 10.88 -37.07 -7.41
C VAL A 5 11.67 -35.81 -7.75
N PRO A 6 11.57 -35.23 -8.97
CA PRO A 6 12.19 -33.95 -9.24
C PRO A 6 11.38 -32.88 -8.50
N GLN A 7 12.01 -32.29 -7.49
CA GLN A 7 11.52 -31.09 -6.82
C GLN A 7 11.55 -29.94 -7.84
N ALA A 8 10.40 -29.60 -8.41
CA ALA A 8 10.23 -28.36 -9.14
C ALA A 8 10.38 -27.21 -8.14
N GLY A 9 11.48 -26.47 -8.25
CA GLY A 9 11.70 -25.24 -7.49
C GLY A 9 10.64 -24.17 -7.82
N PRO A 10 10.46 -23.16 -6.96
CA PRO A 10 9.50 -22.09 -7.19
C PRO A 10 9.81 -21.36 -8.52
N PRO A 11 8.81 -20.77 -9.19
CA PRO A 11 9.02 -20.05 -10.44
C PRO A 11 10.03 -18.93 -10.22
N GLN A 12 11.14 -18.98 -10.95
CA GLN A 12 12.14 -17.92 -10.94
C GLN A 12 11.52 -16.70 -11.62
N GLY A 13 11.35 -15.61 -10.88
CA GLY A 13 10.99 -14.30 -11.44
C GLY A 13 12.02 -13.83 -12.47
N PRO A 14 11.73 -12.73 -13.20
CA PRO A 14 12.62 -12.23 -14.25
C PRO A 14 14.03 -12.01 -13.70
N ALA A 15 15.03 -12.66 -14.32
CA ALA A 15 16.42 -12.45 -13.93
C ALA A 15 16.81 -10.99 -14.14
N PRO A 16 17.49 -10.34 -13.18
CA PRO A 16 17.99 -8.98 -13.36
C PRO A 16 18.88 -8.93 -14.61
N GLY A 17 18.64 -7.93 -15.47
CA GLY A 17 19.44 -7.71 -16.66
C GLY A 17 20.91 -7.45 -16.34
N PRO A 18 21.82 -7.55 -17.32
CA PRO A 18 23.26 -7.41 -17.14
C PRO A 18 23.70 -6.02 -16.60
N ASP A 19 22.80 -5.04 -16.55
CA ASP A 19 23.01 -3.70 -16.03
C ASP A 19 22.53 -3.49 -14.57
N ALA A 20 22.04 -4.55 -13.90
CA ALA A 20 21.64 -4.45 -12.50
C ALA A 20 22.88 -4.41 -11.58
N ASP A 21 23.07 -3.30 -10.88
CA ASP A 21 24.12 -3.15 -9.88
C ASP A 21 23.90 -4.19 -8.75
N PRO A 22 24.91 -5.05 -8.44
CA PRO A 22 24.76 -6.11 -7.43
C PRO A 22 24.61 -5.57 -6.01
N SER A 23 24.90 -4.29 -5.79
CA SER A 23 24.70 -3.57 -4.53
C SER A 23 23.41 -2.73 -4.52
N ALA A 24 22.65 -2.70 -5.62
CA ALA A 24 21.32 -2.12 -5.62
C ALA A 24 20.38 -2.95 -4.74
N PRO A 25 19.49 -2.31 -3.96
CA PRO A 25 18.51 -3.04 -3.16
C PRO A 25 17.64 -3.91 -4.07
N ALA A 26 17.48 -5.18 -3.71
CA ALA A 26 16.64 -6.11 -4.45
C ALA A 26 15.17 -5.65 -4.43
N PRO A 27 14.40 -5.78 -5.53
CA PRO A 27 12.99 -5.48 -5.56
C PRO A 27 12.22 -6.32 -4.53
N LEU A 28 11.32 -5.70 -3.76
CA LEU A 28 10.60 -6.39 -2.68
C LEU A 28 9.49 -7.35 -3.18
N GLU A 29 9.22 -7.39 -4.49
CA GLU A 29 8.17 -8.20 -5.14
C GLU A 29 6.76 -8.06 -4.54
N VAL A 30 6.51 -6.98 -3.78
CA VAL A 30 5.19 -6.68 -3.21
C VAL A 30 4.33 -5.96 -4.25
N GLY A 31 3.31 -6.63 -4.77
CA GLY A 31 2.32 -6.00 -5.65
C GLY A 31 1.52 -4.92 -4.90
N ARG A 32 1.52 -3.68 -5.39
CA ARG A 32 0.63 -2.63 -4.89
C ARG A 32 -0.78 -2.90 -5.40
N VAL A 33 -1.68 -3.31 -4.50
CA VAL A 33 -3.13 -3.36 -4.77
C VAL A 33 -3.72 -2.02 -4.33
N PRO A 34 -4.53 -1.34 -5.16
CA PRO A 34 -5.20 -0.11 -4.74
C PRO A 34 -6.03 -0.37 -3.49
N THR A 35 -5.97 0.56 -2.55
CA THR A 35 -6.61 0.43 -1.24
C THR A 35 -8.12 0.64 -1.32
N GLY A 36 -8.59 1.31 -2.38
CA GLY A 36 -9.99 1.67 -2.58
C GLY A 36 -10.38 3.01 -1.95
N ASP A 37 -9.43 3.70 -1.29
CA ASP A 37 -9.57 5.08 -0.88
C ASP A 37 -8.75 5.99 -1.80
N ALA A 38 -9.44 6.91 -2.48
CA ALA A 38 -8.81 7.78 -3.47
C ALA A 38 -7.73 8.71 -2.87
N GLY A 39 -7.86 9.09 -1.60
CA GLY A 39 -6.88 9.95 -0.93
C GLY A 39 -5.59 9.18 -0.59
N VAL A 40 -5.74 7.97 -0.08
CA VAL A 40 -4.61 7.05 0.18
C VAL A 40 -3.93 6.66 -1.12
N ASP A 41 -4.71 6.28 -2.15
CA ASP A 41 -4.18 5.84 -3.44
C ASP A 41 -3.40 6.96 -4.16
N ALA A 42 -3.90 8.20 -4.11
CA ALA A 42 -3.18 9.37 -4.66
C ALA A 42 -1.86 9.65 -3.91
N GLY A 43 -1.82 9.46 -2.60
CA GLY A 43 -0.59 9.60 -1.81
C GLY A 43 0.46 8.54 -2.16
N LEU A 44 0.02 7.31 -2.44
CA LEU A 44 0.90 6.21 -2.86
C LEU A 44 1.45 6.41 -4.28
N GLU A 45 0.64 6.95 -5.19
CA GLU A 45 1.10 7.34 -6.54
C GLU A 45 2.17 8.43 -6.46
N ARG A 46 1.93 9.47 -5.66
CA ARG A 46 2.92 10.55 -5.44
C ARG A 46 4.21 10.05 -4.78
N LEU A 47 4.13 9.04 -3.91
CA LEU A 47 5.31 8.40 -3.34
C LEU A 47 6.11 7.63 -4.38
N ALA A 48 5.45 7.02 -5.37
CA ALA A 48 6.14 6.36 -6.48
C ALA A 48 6.91 7.36 -7.35
N ASP A 49 6.43 8.60 -7.48
CA ASP A 49 7.19 9.67 -8.15
C ASP A 49 8.49 10.01 -7.39
N ALA A 50 8.46 9.98 -6.05
CA ALA A 50 9.64 10.25 -5.22
C ALA A 50 10.78 9.24 -5.45
N ASP A 51 10.47 7.97 -5.70
CA ASP A 51 11.46 6.92 -6.02
C ASP A 51 12.30 7.28 -7.27
N HIS A 52 11.79 8.18 -8.12
CA HIS A 52 12.46 8.67 -9.31
C HIS A 52 13.13 10.05 -9.16
N LEU A 53 12.91 10.76 -8.04
CA LEU A 53 13.58 12.03 -7.77
C LEU A 53 15.04 11.83 -7.31
N ALA A 54 15.85 12.87 -7.48
CA ALA A 54 17.12 12.97 -6.75
C ALA A 54 16.84 13.12 -5.24
N THR A 55 17.77 12.65 -4.39
CA THR A 55 17.61 12.60 -2.93
C THR A 55 17.26 13.96 -2.30
N ASP A 56 17.73 15.06 -2.89
CA ASP A 56 17.43 16.42 -2.45
C ASP A 56 15.93 16.77 -2.53
N GLY A 57 15.16 16.11 -3.40
CA GLY A 57 13.71 16.31 -3.55
C GLY A 57 12.84 15.30 -2.78
N HIS A 58 13.44 14.27 -2.16
CA HIS A 58 12.68 13.22 -1.46
C HIS A 58 11.95 13.76 -0.22
N VAL A 59 12.60 14.65 0.54
CA VAL A 59 12.07 15.16 1.81
C VAL A 59 10.75 15.90 1.61
N GLU A 60 10.68 16.80 0.63
CA GLU A 60 9.47 17.59 0.36
C GLU A 60 8.30 16.69 -0.06
N VAL A 61 8.56 15.63 -0.82
CA VAL A 61 7.52 14.67 -1.22
C VAL A 61 7.09 13.80 -0.04
N TYR A 62 8.03 13.32 0.79
CA TYR A 62 7.69 12.52 1.97
C TYR A 62 6.82 13.30 2.96
N GLU A 63 7.12 14.56 3.21
CA GLU A 63 6.33 15.39 4.14
C GLU A 63 4.92 15.65 3.60
N ASP A 64 4.80 15.93 2.31
CA ASP A 64 3.48 16.12 1.70
C ASP A 64 2.65 14.84 1.72
N VAL A 65 3.25 13.70 1.37
CA VAL A 65 2.58 12.39 1.41
C VAL A 65 2.15 12.04 2.84
N HIS A 66 3.02 12.25 3.84
CA HIS A 66 2.67 12.01 5.25
C HIS A 66 1.49 12.86 5.71
N ARG A 67 1.48 14.14 5.33
CA ARG A 67 0.36 15.03 5.63
C ARG A 67 -0.92 14.56 4.94
N GLY A 68 -0.87 14.28 3.63
CA GLY A 68 -2.02 13.82 2.86
C GLY A 68 -2.62 12.51 3.39
N LEU A 69 -1.75 11.55 3.72
CA LEU A 69 -2.17 10.27 4.28
C LEU A 69 -2.80 10.44 5.66
N ARG A 70 -2.25 11.31 6.52
CA ARG A 70 -2.84 11.61 7.83
C ARG A 70 -4.25 12.19 7.68
N GLU A 71 -4.43 13.17 6.81
CA GLU A 71 -5.74 13.78 6.56
C GLU A 71 -6.75 12.75 6.03
N ALA A 72 -6.35 11.90 5.07
CA ALA A 72 -7.20 10.84 4.55
C ALA A 72 -7.63 9.85 5.66
N LEU A 73 -6.69 9.39 6.48
CA LEU A 73 -6.98 8.48 7.59
C LEU A 73 -7.87 9.14 8.66
N THR A 74 -7.64 10.41 8.98
CA THR A 74 -8.51 11.18 9.89
C THR A 74 -9.92 11.31 9.33
N ALA A 75 -10.07 11.56 8.02
CA ALA A 75 -11.39 11.62 7.37
C ALA A 75 -12.12 10.26 7.42
N LEU A 76 -11.39 9.16 7.28
CA LEU A 76 -11.95 7.82 7.40
C LEU A 76 -12.44 7.54 8.83
N ASP A 77 -11.69 7.98 9.84
CA ASP A 77 -12.02 7.82 11.27
C ASP A 77 -13.21 8.71 11.69
N ALA A 78 -13.34 9.90 11.07
CA ALA A 78 -14.44 10.83 11.34
C ALA A 78 -15.79 10.42 10.72
N ARG A 79 -15.86 9.30 9.96
CA ARG A 79 -17.12 8.85 9.36
C ARG A 79 -18.14 8.52 10.44
N PRO A 80 -19.32 9.18 10.46
CA PRO A 80 -20.39 8.85 11.38
C PRO A 80 -20.76 7.38 11.25
N GLY A 81 -20.86 6.67 12.38
CA GLY A 81 -21.41 5.33 12.40
C GLY A 81 -22.84 5.30 11.86
N PRO A 82 -23.33 4.14 11.40
CA PRO A 82 -24.70 4.00 10.92
C PRO A 82 -25.69 4.52 11.98
N PRO A 83 -26.79 5.18 11.57
CA PRO A 83 -27.74 5.76 12.52
C PRO A 83 -28.25 4.67 13.48
N ALA A 84 -28.34 5.01 14.76
CA ALA A 84 -28.86 4.08 15.77
C ALA A 84 -30.29 3.64 15.40
N PRO A 85 -30.64 2.36 15.61
CA PRO A 85 -32.00 1.88 15.37
C PRO A 85 -33.00 2.65 16.24
N PRO A 86 -34.23 2.90 15.74
CA PRO A 86 -35.22 3.64 16.49
C PRO A 86 -35.56 2.93 17.81
N SER A 87 -35.50 3.66 18.92
CA SER A 87 -35.90 3.16 20.24
C SER A 87 -37.40 2.80 20.22
N PRO A 88 -37.80 1.62 20.74
CA PRO A 88 -39.22 1.28 20.83
C PRO A 88 -39.92 2.26 21.76
N SER A 89 -40.92 2.97 21.23
CA SER A 89 -41.80 3.83 21.99
C SER A 89 -42.58 2.99 23.01
N HIS A 90 -42.27 3.18 24.30
CA HIS A 90 -43.06 2.60 25.38
C HIS A 90 -44.45 3.23 25.34
N SER A 91 -45.40 2.50 24.77
CA SER A 91 -46.82 2.83 24.85
C SER A 91 -47.22 2.75 26.31
N ARG A 92 -47.30 3.91 26.96
CA ARG A 92 -47.76 4.05 28.34
C ARG A 92 -49.28 3.83 28.32
N SER A 93 -49.68 2.58 28.57
CA SER A 93 -51.07 2.21 28.88
C SER A 93 -51.49 2.76 30.24
#